data_AF-A0A7Y0EPL9-F1
#
_entry.id   AF-A0A7Y0EPL9-F1
#
_cell.length_a   1.000
_cell.length_b   1.000
_cell.length_c   1.000
_cell.angle_alpha   90.00
_cell.angle_beta   90.00
_cell.angle_gamma   90.00
#
_symmetry.space_group_name_H-M   'P 1'
#
loop_
_entity.id
_entity.type
_entity.pdbx_description
1 polymer ?
#
loop_
_entity_poly.entity_id
_entity_poly.type
_entity_poly.pdbx_seq_one_letter_code
_entity_poly.pdbx_strand_id
1 'polypeptide(L)'
;MCTSASPRLAVYPAPAGARLSSDYVVKVRPLNGSDDDWQTLDLYRVRVDMHDPVDASMAYFDADFAAGAVEVEVSQQGWCCFYRADIRPLSLGVVPQVESRSVRFVVDRPVNLSVEVNRDRRHNLHLFVGDLAEVERMVADPDVVVEGNPNRPNTIDVVSAARGALADMAARPESERRPVKVLVRRAHYCVADCVMDLPSGLDVVLEGGVVIDGAFRVRHAHDVSVRGRGVFDLSGFKRFTGLSGLRVDFSHDVVVDGVTFVNPPHYTVMLGSSDGVAIRNVKSFSCEGWSDGVDMMACRRVEVEGCFLRTSDDCIAVYGSRWDYRGGTSDLTVRGCVLWADVAHPMMVGTHGDHEHDGDVLERLAFEDIDVLEHNEYQSGYLGVMAINAGDANTVRDVSWRRIRIEGFRRGRVLDIETKWNRDYNPRPGRLVERVLVEDVDVDAAGCLDEEPSLIRGYDAGHPVRGVTVRRMRRDGRVCEDFAQANIQVDGSTTQNTTIQA
;
A
#
# COMPACT_ATOMS: atom_id res chain seq x y z
N MET A 1 26.16 -13.73 33.44
CA MET A 1 25.51 -14.14 32.19
C MET A 1 24.08 -13.64 32.27
N CYS A 2 23.77 -12.50 31.65
CA CYS A 2 22.36 -12.14 31.45
C CYS A 2 21.83 -13.13 30.41
N THR A 3 20.90 -13.99 30.82
CA THR A 3 20.07 -14.74 29.89
C THR A 3 19.26 -13.71 29.10
N SER A 4 19.72 -13.32 27.91
CA SER A 4 18.87 -12.59 26.98
C SER A 4 17.71 -13.52 26.63
N ALA A 5 16.48 -13.12 26.97
CA ALA A 5 15.29 -13.88 26.61
C ALA A 5 15.25 -14.02 25.08
N SER A 6 14.93 -15.21 24.57
CA SER A 6 14.72 -15.39 23.12
C SER A 6 13.45 -14.67 22.68
N PRO A 7 13.41 -14.09 21.46
CA PRO A 7 12.20 -13.45 20.95
C PRO A 7 11.02 -14.41 20.94
N ARG A 8 9.88 -13.95 21.46
CA ARG A 8 8.61 -14.66 21.30
C ARG A 8 8.11 -14.45 19.88
N LEU A 9 7.56 -15.51 19.30
CA LEU A 9 6.96 -15.50 17.97
C LEU A 9 5.45 -15.76 18.09
N ALA A 10 4.67 -15.04 17.30
CA ALA A 10 3.28 -15.33 17.06
C ALA A 10 3.09 -15.69 15.58
N VAL A 11 2.73 -16.96 15.34
CA VAL A 11 2.30 -17.47 14.04
C VAL A 11 0.80 -17.72 14.07
N TYR A 12 0.13 -17.48 12.96
CA TYR A 12 -1.32 -17.47 12.89
C TYR A 12 -1.82 -18.55 11.92
N PRO A 13 -2.28 -19.71 12.42
CA PRO A 13 -2.80 -20.75 11.54
C PRO A 13 -3.97 -20.23 10.71
N ALA A 14 -4.04 -20.54 9.43
CA ALA A 14 -5.16 -20.13 8.59
C ALA A 14 -6.45 -20.89 8.98
N PRO A 15 -7.63 -20.23 8.99
CA PRO A 15 -8.89 -20.90 9.27
C PRO A 15 -9.33 -21.75 8.08
N ALA A 16 -10.23 -22.71 8.32
CA ALA A 16 -10.79 -23.53 7.26
C ALA A 16 -11.49 -22.66 6.19
N GLY A 17 -11.19 -22.95 4.93
CA GLY A 17 -11.71 -22.20 3.77
C GLY A 17 -10.83 -21.04 3.31
N ALA A 18 -9.81 -20.64 4.08
CA ALA A 18 -8.80 -19.70 3.59
C ALA A 18 -8.08 -20.28 2.37
N ARG A 19 -7.76 -19.43 1.38
CA ARG A 19 -7.05 -19.84 0.18
C ARG A 19 -5.55 -19.83 0.44
N LEU A 20 -4.93 -21.01 0.40
CA LEU A 20 -3.50 -21.18 0.68
C LEU A 20 -2.70 -21.52 -0.59
N SER A 21 -1.43 -21.16 -0.58
CA SER A 21 -0.41 -21.60 -1.54
C SER A 21 0.48 -22.69 -0.92
N SER A 22 1.04 -23.54 -1.78
CA SER A 22 2.04 -24.55 -1.42
C SER A 22 3.34 -24.38 -2.23
N ASP A 23 3.55 -23.21 -2.86
CA ASP A 23 4.73 -22.96 -3.68
C ASP A 23 6.03 -22.98 -2.87
N TYR A 24 5.93 -22.56 -1.61
CA TYR A 24 7.03 -22.55 -0.66
C TYR A 24 6.64 -23.26 0.65
N VAL A 25 7.67 -23.61 1.42
CA VAL A 25 7.56 -23.91 2.84
C VAL A 25 8.41 -22.87 3.57
N VAL A 26 7.77 -22.07 4.41
CA VAL A 26 8.40 -20.98 5.16
C VAL A 26 8.39 -21.33 6.64
N LYS A 27 9.57 -21.26 7.26
CA LYS A 27 9.74 -21.48 8.69
C LYS A 27 10.42 -20.29 9.33
N VAL A 28 10.09 -20.04 10.59
CA VAL A 28 10.68 -18.98 11.41
C VAL A 28 11.10 -19.52 12.76
N ARG A 29 12.20 -19.00 13.31
CA ARG A 29 12.63 -19.28 14.69
C ARG A 29 13.41 -18.09 15.27
N PRO A 30 13.50 -17.96 16.61
CA PRO A 30 14.46 -17.06 17.24
C PRO A 30 15.87 -17.28 16.70
N LEU A 31 16.64 -16.20 16.48
CA LEU A 31 18.04 -16.32 16.07
C LEU A 31 18.84 -17.05 17.16
N ASN A 32 19.54 -18.13 16.78
CA ASN A 32 20.20 -19.10 17.67
C ASN A 32 19.26 -20.02 18.47
N GLY A 33 17.99 -20.10 18.08
CA GLY A 33 17.09 -21.17 18.52
C GLY A 33 17.61 -22.56 18.09
N SER A 34 17.14 -23.58 18.79
CA SER A 34 17.35 -24.98 18.44
C SER A 34 16.56 -25.38 17.18
N ASP A 35 16.80 -26.59 16.67
CA ASP A 35 16.03 -27.10 15.52
C ASP A 35 14.57 -27.43 15.88
N ASP A 36 14.25 -27.59 17.15
CA ASP A 36 12.88 -27.81 17.63
C ASP A 36 12.07 -26.49 17.73
N ASP A 37 12.72 -25.33 17.62
CA ASP A 37 12.08 -24.01 17.72
C ASP A 37 11.47 -23.50 16.40
N TRP A 38 11.65 -24.24 15.31
CA TRP A 38 11.07 -23.88 14.00
C TRP A 38 9.54 -23.93 14.02
N GLN A 39 8.92 -22.83 13.64
CA GLN A 39 7.48 -22.73 13.42
C GLN A 39 7.22 -22.52 11.93
N THR A 40 6.35 -23.35 11.35
CA THR A 40 5.95 -23.22 9.93
C THR A 40 4.82 -22.20 9.80
N LEU A 41 4.93 -21.33 8.80
CA LEU A 41 3.87 -20.36 8.46
C LEU A 41 2.91 -20.96 7.43
N ASP A 42 1.62 -20.70 7.59
CA ASP A 42 0.65 -20.91 6.52
C ASP A 42 0.82 -19.80 5.46
N LEU A 43 0.83 -20.20 4.18
CA LEU A 43 0.99 -19.27 3.06
C LEU A 43 -0.37 -19.01 2.44
N TYR A 44 -0.84 -17.77 2.51
CA TYR A 44 -2.01 -17.31 1.79
C TYR A 44 -1.68 -17.19 0.30
N ARG A 45 -2.63 -17.58 -0.54
CA ARG A 45 -2.54 -17.40 -1.98
C ARG A 45 -3.01 -16.00 -2.35
N VAL A 46 -2.15 -15.24 -3.01
CA VAL A 46 -2.46 -13.93 -3.57
C VAL A 46 -2.37 -13.97 -5.10
N ARG A 47 -3.01 -13.03 -5.79
CA ARG A 47 -2.94 -12.91 -7.25
C ARG A 47 -2.31 -11.57 -7.62
N VAL A 48 -1.45 -11.60 -8.63
CA VAL A 48 -0.60 -10.48 -9.02
C VAL A 48 -0.45 -10.44 -10.54
N ASP A 49 0.14 -9.36 -11.07
CA ASP A 49 0.38 -9.13 -12.51
C ASP A 49 -0.91 -9.04 -13.34
N MET A 50 -1.34 -7.83 -13.70
CA MET A 50 -2.55 -7.66 -14.53
C MET A 50 -2.37 -8.19 -15.96
N HIS A 51 -1.14 -8.15 -16.50
CA HIS A 51 -0.88 -8.52 -17.90
C HIS A 51 -0.98 -10.03 -18.10
N ASP A 52 -0.47 -10.79 -17.13
CA ASP A 52 -0.52 -12.25 -17.09
C ASP A 52 -0.81 -12.72 -15.64
N PRO A 53 -2.08 -12.69 -15.20
CA PRO A 53 -2.44 -12.96 -13.81
C PRO A 53 -1.98 -14.33 -13.33
N VAL A 54 -1.09 -14.34 -12.33
CA VAL A 54 -0.57 -15.55 -11.69
C VAL A 54 -0.82 -15.56 -10.19
N ASP A 55 -0.76 -16.76 -9.62
CA ASP A 55 -0.77 -16.94 -8.18
C ASP A 55 0.65 -16.69 -7.62
N ALA A 56 0.72 -16.02 -6.47
CA ALA A 56 1.93 -15.84 -5.67
C ALA A 56 1.65 -16.17 -4.20
N SER A 57 2.69 -16.17 -3.38
CA SER A 57 2.60 -16.56 -1.96
C SER A 57 2.70 -15.35 -1.03
N MET A 58 1.93 -15.36 0.06
CA MET A 58 1.99 -14.36 1.12
C MET A 58 1.96 -15.04 2.49
N ALA A 59 2.80 -14.58 3.41
CA ALA A 59 2.79 -15.01 4.80
C ALA A 59 3.06 -13.84 5.73
N TYR A 60 2.67 -14.00 6.99
CA TYR A 60 2.97 -13.04 8.03
C TYR A 60 3.16 -13.70 9.39
N PHE A 61 3.92 -13.03 10.24
CA PHE A 61 4.08 -13.37 11.66
C PHE A 61 4.46 -12.11 12.43
N ASP A 62 4.32 -12.16 13.75
CA ASP A 62 4.75 -11.08 14.64
C ASP A 62 5.83 -11.60 15.61
N ALA A 63 6.79 -10.73 15.96
CA ALA A 63 7.89 -11.09 16.85
C ALA A 63 8.23 -9.97 17.84
N ASP A 64 8.75 -10.37 19.01
CA ASP A 64 9.32 -9.45 20.00
C ASP A 64 10.78 -9.14 19.68
N PHE A 65 10.99 -8.16 18.79
CA PHE A 65 12.33 -7.76 18.36
C PHE A 65 13.19 -7.11 19.44
N ALA A 66 12.59 -6.68 20.57
CA ALA A 66 13.37 -6.20 21.71
C ALA A 66 14.14 -7.33 22.41
N ALA A 67 13.66 -8.58 22.27
CA ALA A 67 14.30 -9.78 22.82
C ALA A 67 15.31 -10.42 21.84
N GLY A 68 15.18 -10.18 20.53
CA GLY A 68 16.19 -10.56 19.54
C GLY A 68 15.67 -10.69 18.12
N ALA A 69 16.58 -10.98 17.19
CA ALA A 69 16.28 -11.19 15.79
C ALA A 69 15.67 -12.58 15.51
N VAL A 70 15.07 -12.74 14.34
CA VAL A 70 14.41 -13.97 13.87
C VAL A 70 15.10 -14.47 12.60
N GLU A 71 15.39 -15.77 12.57
CA GLU A 71 15.86 -16.45 11.36
C GLU A 71 14.66 -16.96 10.57
N VAL A 72 14.67 -16.71 9.26
CA VAL A 72 13.67 -17.16 8.30
C VAL A 72 14.31 -18.16 7.36
N GLU A 73 13.67 -19.32 7.17
CA GLU A 73 14.02 -20.30 6.15
C GLU A 73 12.90 -20.42 5.12
N VAL A 74 13.24 -20.24 3.85
CA VAL A 74 12.34 -20.44 2.71
C VAL A 74 12.87 -21.62 1.90
N SER A 75 12.00 -22.59 1.64
CA SER A 75 12.31 -23.75 0.79
C SER A 75 11.13 -24.01 -0.16
N GLN A 76 11.32 -24.86 -1.16
CA GLN A 76 10.27 -25.23 -2.12
C GLN A 76 10.18 -26.75 -2.24
N GLN A 77 8.96 -27.27 -2.35
CA GLN A 77 8.75 -28.70 -2.56
C GLN A 77 9.14 -29.09 -3.99
N GLY A 78 9.70 -30.29 -4.18
CA GLY A 78 10.05 -30.83 -5.50
C GLY A 78 11.53 -30.65 -5.89
N TRP A 79 11.79 -30.40 -7.17
CA TRP A 79 13.13 -30.40 -7.78
C TRP A 79 13.65 -29.00 -8.16
N CYS A 80 13.17 -27.94 -7.50
CA CYS A 80 13.71 -26.60 -7.70
C CYS A 80 15.10 -26.46 -7.04
N CYS A 81 16.05 -25.92 -7.78
CA CYS A 81 17.38 -25.57 -7.27
C CYS A 81 17.46 -24.06 -7.10
N PHE A 82 17.83 -23.63 -5.90
CA PHE A 82 18.07 -22.23 -5.59
C PHE A 82 19.53 -21.91 -5.92
N TYR A 83 19.76 -20.91 -6.76
CA TYR A 83 21.11 -20.42 -7.09
C TYR A 83 21.26 -18.91 -6.84
N ARG A 84 20.13 -18.22 -6.60
CA ARG A 84 20.08 -16.82 -6.24
C ARG A 84 18.80 -16.51 -5.47
N ALA A 85 18.87 -15.59 -4.53
CA ALA A 85 17.71 -14.94 -3.93
C ALA A 85 17.99 -13.46 -3.72
N ASP A 86 16.98 -12.63 -3.90
CA ASP A 86 17.00 -11.21 -3.58
C ASP A 86 15.90 -10.94 -2.54
N ILE A 87 16.22 -10.23 -1.45
CA ILE A 87 15.28 -9.85 -0.39
C ILE A 87 15.05 -8.35 -0.49
N ARG A 88 13.85 -7.96 -0.95
CA ARG A 88 13.54 -6.59 -1.33
C ARG A 88 12.51 -5.97 -0.39
N PRO A 89 12.54 -4.65 -0.11
CA PRO A 89 13.45 -3.64 -0.69
C PRO A 89 14.95 -3.84 -0.40
N LEU A 90 15.79 -3.66 -1.41
CA LEU A 90 17.25 -3.81 -1.32
C LEU A 90 17.88 -2.81 -0.35
N SER A 91 17.22 -1.66 -0.16
CA SER A 91 17.59 -0.62 0.80
C SER A 91 17.63 -1.10 2.25
N LEU A 92 16.95 -2.20 2.56
CA LEU A 92 16.95 -2.81 3.90
C LEU A 92 18.27 -3.53 4.21
N GLY A 93 19.09 -3.84 3.21
CA GLY A 93 20.38 -4.51 3.38
C GLY A 93 20.28 -5.95 3.87
N VAL A 94 19.13 -6.61 3.69
CA VAL A 94 18.94 -8.01 4.10
C VAL A 94 19.63 -8.93 3.09
N VAL A 95 20.72 -9.56 3.52
CA VAL A 95 21.51 -10.46 2.67
C VAL A 95 21.10 -11.92 2.91
N PRO A 96 20.57 -12.62 1.91
CA PRO A 96 20.22 -14.02 2.04
C PRO A 96 21.43 -14.95 1.90
N GLN A 97 21.42 -16.04 2.66
CA GLN A 97 22.25 -17.22 2.45
C GLN A 97 21.48 -18.18 1.54
N VAL A 98 22.06 -18.52 0.39
CA VAL A 98 21.42 -19.38 -0.60
C VAL A 98 22.13 -20.74 -0.60
N GLU A 99 21.38 -21.77 -0.24
CA GLU A 99 21.77 -23.18 -0.42
C GLU A 99 20.99 -23.76 -1.59
N SER A 100 21.36 -24.96 -2.08
CA SER A 100 20.69 -25.54 -3.26
C SER A 100 19.19 -25.82 -3.08
N ARG A 101 18.71 -25.90 -1.83
CA ARG A 101 17.33 -26.28 -1.48
C ARG A 101 16.60 -25.27 -0.59
N SER A 102 17.29 -24.24 -0.14
CA SER A 102 16.75 -23.30 0.84
C SER A 102 17.42 -21.94 0.70
N VAL A 103 16.70 -20.93 1.15
CA VAL A 103 17.18 -19.57 1.34
C VAL A 103 16.96 -19.22 2.80
N ARG A 104 18.01 -18.78 3.49
CA ARG A 104 17.92 -18.30 4.87
C ARG A 104 18.30 -16.83 4.95
N PHE A 105 17.61 -16.08 5.79
CA PHE A 105 17.98 -14.70 6.11
C PHE A 105 17.48 -14.33 7.49
N VAL A 106 17.95 -13.20 8.00
CA VAL A 106 17.63 -12.72 9.35
C VAL A 106 16.85 -11.42 9.25
N VAL A 107 15.83 -11.28 10.08
CA VAL A 107 15.08 -10.04 10.29
C VAL A 107 15.19 -9.63 11.75
N ASP A 108 15.39 -8.34 12.01
CA ASP A 108 15.68 -7.78 13.34
C ASP A 108 14.71 -6.67 13.77
N ARG A 109 13.68 -6.42 12.95
CA ARG A 109 12.64 -5.42 13.16
C ARG A 109 11.40 -5.75 12.33
N PRO A 110 10.25 -5.12 12.61
CA PRO A 110 9.10 -5.17 11.71
C PRO A 110 9.47 -4.70 10.31
N VAL A 111 9.05 -5.44 9.29
CA VAL A 111 9.47 -5.21 7.90
C VAL A 111 8.53 -5.90 6.91
N ASN A 112 8.34 -5.28 5.73
CA ASN A 112 7.60 -5.85 4.62
C ASN A 112 8.59 -6.26 3.51
N LEU A 113 8.57 -7.53 3.11
CA LEU A 113 9.56 -8.11 2.20
C LEU A 113 8.93 -8.79 0.98
N SER A 114 9.57 -8.62 -0.18
CA SER A 114 9.49 -9.52 -1.33
C SER A 114 10.72 -10.42 -1.35
N VAL A 115 10.52 -11.73 -1.31
CA VAL A 115 11.56 -12.77 -1.41
C VAL A 115 11.50 -13.34 -2.83
N GLU A 116 12.49 -12.99 -3.64
CA GLU A 116 12.54 -13.33 -5.06
C GLU A 116 13.61 -14.39 -5.31
N VAL A 117 13.18 -15.60 -5.63
CA VAL A 117 14.08 -16.73 -5.89
C VAL A 117 14.40 -16.80 -7.37
N ASN A 118 15.68 -16.96 -7.72
CA ASN A 118 16.12 -17.13 -9.10
C ASN A 118 15.63 -16.02 -10.06
N ARG A 119 15.47 -14.78 -9.54
CA ARG A 119 14.92 -13.60 -10.23
C ARG A 119 13.44 -13.68 -10.60
N ASP A 120 12.69 -14.62 -10.04
CA ASP A 120 11.24 -14.70 -10.26
C ASP A 120 10.51 -13.68 -9.38
N ARG A 121 9.96 -12.66 -10.04
CA ARG A 121 9.14 -11.58 -9.47
C ARG A 121 7.63 -11.86 -9.50
N ARG A 122 7.21 -12.90 -10.22
CA ARG A 122 5.80 -13.23 -10.46
C ARG A 122 5.30 -14.29 -9.49
N HIS A 123 6.14 -15.27 -9.15
CA HIS A 123 5.85 -16.31 -8.16
C HIS A 123 6.66 -16.12 -6.87
N ASN A 124 6.93 -14.88 -6.50
CA ASN A 124 7.69 -14.53 -5.31
C ASN A 124 6.88 -14.78 -4.02
N LEU A 125 7.59 -14.83 -2.90
CA LEU A 125 6.99 -14.86 -1.57
C LEU A 125 6.96 -13.45 -0.99
N HIS A 126 5.79 -12.99 -0.56
CA HIS A 126 5.64 -11.77 0.20
C HIS A 126 5.60 -12.12 1.69
N LEU A 127 6.53 -11.59 2.48
CA LEU A 127 6.65 -11.88 3.90
C LEU A 127 6.50 -10.59 4.70
N PHE A 128 5.48 -10.55 5.55
CA PHE A 128 5.18 -9.40 6.40
C PHE A 128 5.48 -9.73 7.85
N VAL A 129 6.37 -8.96 8.45
CA VAL A 129 6.84 -9.18 9.81
C VAL A 129 6.42 -8.00 10.68
N GLY A 130 5.63 -8.27 11.71
CA GLY A 130 5.10 -7.22 12.58
C GLY A 130 5.66 -7.24 14.00
N ASP A 131 5.33 -6.19 14.76
CA ASP A 131 5.69 -6.06 16.18
C ASP A 131 4.65 -6.78 17.06
N LEU A 132 5.10 -7.81 17.78
CA LEU A 132 4.25 -8.56 18.69
C LEU A 132 3.68 -7.67 19.81
N ALA A 133 4.47 -6.72 20.33
CA ALA A 133 4.03 -5.85 21.40
C ALA A 133 2.89 -4.93 20.94
N GLU A 134 2.89 -4.51 19.69
CA GLU A 134 1.80 -3.74 19.08
C GLU A 134 0.51 -4.56 19.01
N VAL A 135 0.58 -5.80 18.51
CA VAL A 135 -0.59 -6.69 18.41
C VAL A 135 -1.18 -6.97 19.79
N GLU A 136 -0.33 -7.26 20.79
CA GLU A 136 -0.77 -7.51 22.16
C GLU A 136 -1.52 -6.32 22.74
N ARG A 137 -1.08 -5.08 22.46
CA ARG A 137 -1.81 -3.86 22.86
C ARG A 137 -3.13 -3.70 22.12
N MET A 138 -3.19 -4.06 20.83
CA MET A 138 -4.42 -3.96 20.03
C MET A 138 -5.51 -4.88 20.60
N VAL A 139 -5.18 -6.14 20.91
CA VAL A 139 -6.15 -7.16 21.34
C VAL A 139 -6.50 -7.10 22.84
N ALA A 140 -5.77 -6.33 23.63
CA ALA A 140 -6.01 -6.18 25.07
C ALA A 140 -7.32 -5.43 25.35
N ASP A 141 -8.01 -5.89 26.41
CA ASP A 141 -9.19 -5.26 27.02
C ASP A 141 -10.29 -4.85 26.01
N PRO A 142 -10.85 -5.79 25.24
CA PRO A 142 -11.97 -5.51 24.35
C PRO A 142 -13.26 -5.24 25.14
N ASP A 143 -14.09 -4.33 24.63
CA ASP A 143 -15.45 -4.11 25.17
C ASP A 143 -16.40 -5.22 24.74
N VAL A 144 -16.21 -5.71 23.50
CA VAL A 144 -17.01 -6.75 22.87
C VAL A 144 -16.10 -7.72 22.14
N VAL A 145 -16.42 -9.01 22.21
CA VAL A 145 -15.72 -10.06 21.47
C VAL A 145 -16.68 -10.76 20.51
N VAL A 146 -16.28 -10.87 19.26
CA VAL A 146 -16.98 -11.65 18.22
C VAL A 146 -16.22 -12.95 18.03
N GLU A 147 -16.85 -14.05 18.45
CA GLU A 147 -16.32 -15.40 18.33
C GLU A 147 -16.71 -16.02 16.99
N GLY A 148 -15.82 -16.83 16.42
CA GLY A 148 -16.06 -17.61 15.21
C GLY A 148 -15.54 -19.03 15.37
N ASN A 149 -16.12 -19.97 14.64
CA ASN A 149 -15.59 -21.33 14.58
C ASN A 149 -14.51 -21.40 13.48
N PRO A 150 -13.23 -21.64 13.79
CA PRO A 150 -12.17 -21.64 12.79
C PRO A 150 -12.23 -22.80 11.80
N ASN A 151 -13.08 -23.80 12.03
CA ASN A 151 -13.18 -25.01 11.22
C ASN A 151 -14.37 -25.00 10.25
N ARG A 152 -15.12 -23.89 10.16
CA ARG A 152 -16.23 -23.72 9.21
C ARG A 152 -16.46 -22.23 8.89
N PRO A 153 -17.16 -21.89 7.80
CA PRO A 153 -17.55 -20.51 7.53
C PRO A 153 -18.45 -19.92 8.63
N ASN A 154 -18.30 -18.63 8.90
CA ASN A 154 -19.09 -17.85 9.85
C ASN A 154 -19.66 -16.62 9.14
N THR A 155 -20.65 -15.96 9.74
CA THR A 155 -21.10 -14.64 9.31
C THR A 155 -20.64 -13.60 10.32
N ILE A 156 -20.06 -12.50 9.86
CA ILE A 156 -19.63 -11.40 10.72
C ILE A 156 -20.69 -10.31 10.78
N ASP A 157 -20.97 -9.81 11.99
CA ASP A 157 -21.79 -8.64 12.25
C ASP A 157 -21.30 -7.94 13.53
N VAL A 158 -20.25 -7.13 13.39
CA VAL A 158 -19.66 -6.40 14.52
C VAL A 158 -20.61 -5.32 15.05
N VAL A 159 -21.49 -4.79 14.19
CA VAL A 159 -22.41 -3.70 14.53
C VAL A 159 -23.50 -4.20 15.46
N SER A 160 -24.10 -5.35 15.14
CA SER A 160 -25.11 -5.97 16.00
C SER A 160 -24.49 -6.44 17.31
N ALA A 161 -23.29 -7.02 17.27
CA ALA A 161 -22.56 -7.41 18.47
C ALA A 161 -22.27 -6.22 19.40
N ALA A 162 -21.90 -5.06 18.83
CA ALA A 162 -21.55 -3.85 19.58
C ALA A 162 -22.74 -2.96 19.96
N ARG A 163 -23.97 -3.31 19.56
CA ARG A 163 -25.16 -2.43 19.69
C ARG A 163 -25.35 -1.87 21.10
N GLY A 164 -25.23 -2.71 22.12
CA GLY A 164 -25.39 -2.29 23.52
C GLY A 164 -24.29 -1.32 23.95
N ALA A 165 -23.03 -1.69 23.72
CA ALA A 165 -21.88 -0.87 24.08
C ALA A 165 -21.85 0.48 23.33
N LEU A 166 -22.28 0.51 22.07
CA LEU A 166 -22.42 1.74 21.29
C LEU A 166 -23.51 2.66 21.86
N ALA A 167 -24.64 2.10 22.29
CA ALA A 167 -25.69 2.86 22.95
C ALA A 167 -25.22 3.45 24.29
N ASP A 168 -24.50 2.65 25.08
CA ASP A 168 -23.92 3.08 26.36
C ASP A 168 -22.87 4.18 26.16
N MET A 169 -22.02 4.07 25.13
CA MET A 169 -21.07 5.12 24.73
C MET A 169 -21.81 6.41 24.33
N ALA A 170 -22.82 6.31 23.47
CA ALA A 170 -23.56 7.47 22.98
C ALA A 170 -24.30 8.23 24.11
N ALA A 171 -24.71 7.53 25.16
CA ALA A 171 -25.35 8.12 26.33
C ALA A 171 -24.39 8.93 27.24
N ARG A 172 -23.07 8.78 27.08
CA ARG A 172 -22.06 9.51 27.87
C ARG A 172 -21.87 10.94 27.37
N PRO A 173 -21.42 11.88 28.25
CA PRO A 173 -20.94 13.19 27.83
C PRO A 173 -19.85 13.07 26.78
N GLU A 174 -19.82 13.98 25.80
CA GLU A 174 -18.87 13.94 24.68
C GLU A 174 -17.40 13.85 25.13
N SER A 175 -17.03 14.56 26.19
CA SER A 175 -15.69 14.52 26.80
C SER A 175 -15.28 13.17 27.41
N GLU A 176 -16.23 12.25 27.59
CA GLU A 176 -16.03 10.92 28.17
C GLU A 176 -16.26 9.79 27.15
N ARG A 177 -16.64 10.14 25.91
CA ARG A 177 -16.82 9.15 24.85
C ARG A 177 -15.47 8.63 24.39
N ARG A 178 -15.38 7.32 24.23
CA ARG A 178 -14.28 6.65 23.53
C ARG A 178 -14.87 5.61 22.59
N PRO A 179 -14.19 5.29 21.48
CA PRO A 179 -14.62 4.20 20.62
C PRO A 179 -14.82 2.89 21.38
N VAL A 180 -15.84 2.14 20.97
CA VAL A 180 -16.16 0.79 21.44
C VAL A 180 -15.23 -0.19 20.73
N LYS A 181 -14.35 -0.84 21.50
CA LYS A 181 -13.39 -1.81 20.96
C LYS A 181 -14.06 -3.17 20.78
N VAL A 182 -14.15 -3.62 19.53
CA VAL A 182 -14.66 -4.94 19.16
C VAL A 182 -13.52 -5.81 18.66
N LEU A 183 -13.20 -6.87 19.40
CA LEU A 183 -12.22 -7.86 18.98
C LEU A 183 -12.89 -9.00 18.22
N VAL A 184 -12.48 -9.23 16.97
CA VAL A 184 -12.92 -10.36 16.15
C VAL A 184 -11.87 -11.47 16.24
N ARG A 185 -12.29 -12.65 16.72
CA ARG A 185 -11.41 -13.80 16.89
C ARG A 185 -11.16 -14.55 15.60
N ARG A 186 -10.03 -15.25 15.55
CA ARG A 186 -9.61 -16.11 14.44
C ARG A 186 -10.74 -17.03 13.94
N ALA A 187 -11.25 -16.74 12.75
CA ALA A 187 -12.06 -17.63 11.93
C ALA A 187 -12.16 -17.09 10.50
N HIS A 188 -12.83 -17.84 9.64
CA HIS A 188 -13.23 -17.37 8.32
C HIS A 188 -14.67 -16.85 8.39
N TYR A 189 -14.87 -15.59 8.01
CA TYR A 189 -16.15 -14.89 8.03
C TYR A 189 -16.58 -14.44 6.64
N CYS A 190 -17.88 -14.44 6.39
CA CYS A 190 -18.49 -13.77 5.25
C CYS A 190 -19.31 -12.58 5.76
N VAL A 191 -19.23 -11.44 5.07
CA VAL A 191 -20.14 -10.31 5.27
C VAL A 191 -21.44 -10.60 4.51
N ALA A 192 -22.57 -10.67 5.21
CA ALA A 192 -23.84 -11.12 4.63
C ALA A 192 -24.26 -10.34 3.38
N ASP A 193 -24.12 -9.01 3.40
CA ASP A 193 -24.48 -8.12 2.30
C ASP A 193 -23.26 -7.72 1.43
N CYS A 194 -22.16 -8.48 1.52
CA CYS A 194 -20.85 -8.20 0.92
C CYS A 194 -20.15 -6.93 1.43
N VAL A 195 -20.90 -5.94 1.92
CA VAL A 195 -20.41 -4.69 2.52
C VAL A 195 -21.05 -4.50 3.89
N MET A 196 -20.25 -4.23 4.91
CA MET A 196 -20.73 -3.87 6.24
C MET A 196 -20.44 -2.39 6.52
N ASP A 197 -21.49 -1.62 6.79
CA ASP A 197 -21.38 -0.22 7.20
C ASP A 197 -21.00 -0.12 8.68
N LEU A 198 -19.92 0.59 8.99
CA LEU A 198 -19.41 0.81 10.33
C LEU A 198 -19.88 2.19 10.85
N PRO A 199 -20.65 2.25 11.95
CA PRO A 199 -21.09 3.51 12.54
C PRO A 199 -19.96 4.21 13.31
N SER A 200 -20.20 5.46 13.70
CA SER A 200 -19.25 6.27 14.47
C SER A 200 -18.93 5.64 15.83
N GLY A 201 -17.69 5.83 16.29
CA GLY A 201 -17.22 5.37 17.59
C GLY A 201 -16.95 3.88 17.67
N LEU A 202 -16.61 3.22 16.55
CA LEU A 202 -16.29 1.79 16.52
C LEU A 202 -14.79 1.56 16.30
N ASP A 203 -14.16 0.74 17.14
CA ASP A 203 -12.77 0.29 16.98
C ASP A 203 -12.74 -1.23 16.76
N VAL A 204 -12.75 -1.65 15.49
CA VAL A 204 -12.73 -3.06 15.09
C VAL A 204 -11.30 -3.57 15.05
N VAL A 205 -10.98 -4.55 15.89
CA VAL A 205 -9.67 -5.22 15.92
C VAL A 205 -9.81 -6.65 15.39
N LEU A 206 -9.12 -6.97 14.31
CA LEU A 206 -9.09 -8.28 13.67
C LEU A 206 -7.85 -9.05 14.15
N GLU A 207 -8.04 -10.14 14.89
CA GLU A 207 -6.94 -11.01 15.32
C GLU A 207 -6.24 -11.66 14.11
N GLY A 208 -4.97 -12.04 14.28
CA GLY A 208 -4.27 -12.82 13.26
C GLY A 208 -4.96 -14.16 12.98
N GLY A 209 -5.04 -14.51 11.71
CA GLY A 209 -5.81 -15.66 11.22
C GLY A 209 -7.31 -15.37 11.01
N VAL A 210 -7.77 -14.13 11.17
CA VAL A 210 -9.08 -13.71 10.66
C VAL A 210 -9.03 -13.60 9.13
N VAL A 211 -10.00 -14.23 8.45
CA VAL A 211 -10.23 -14.07 7.00
C VAL A 211 -11.66 -13.58 6.79
N ILE A 212 -11.84 -12.57 5.94
CA ILE A 212 -13.14 -11.95 5.65
C ILE A 212 -13.42 -11.95 4.15
N ASP A 213 -14.49 -12.62 3.75
CA ASP A 213 -15.11 -12.48 2.44
C ASP A 213 -16.10 -11.30 2.47
N GLY A 214 -15.68 -10.14 1.98
CA GLY A 214 -16.48 -8.93 1.92
C GLY A 214 -15.65 -7.66 2.16
N ALA A 215 -16.33 -6.55 2.38
CA ALA A 215 -15.74 -5.23 2.53
C ALA A 215 -16.38 -4.45 3.68
N PHE A 216 -15.66 -3.45 4.18
CA PHE A 216 -16.19 -2.50 5.15
C PHE A 216 -16.37 -1.11 4.53
N ARG A 217 -17.37 -0.37 5.02
CA ARG A 217 -17.61 1.01 4.61
C ARG A 217 -17.86 1.88 5.83
N VAL A 218 -17.17 3.00 5.91
CA VAL A 218 -17.37 4.08 6.87
C VAL A 218 -17.99 5.23 6.10
N ARG A 219 -19.21 5.62 6.42
CA ARG A 219 -19.93 6.64 5.67
C ARG A 219 -20.66 7.61 6.58
N HIS A 220 -20.43 8.91 6.41
CA HIS A 220 -20.99 9.96 7.28
C HIS A 220 -20.74 9.68 8.77
N ALA A 221 -19.52 9.22 9.10
CA ALA A 221 -19.17 8.76 10.43
C ALA A 221 -17.83 9.34 10.90
N HIS A 222 -17.54 9.18 12.18
CA HIS A 222 -16.29 9.60 12.80
C HIS A 222 -15.83 8.67 13.92
N ASP A 223 -14.56 8.80 14.31
CA ASP A 223 -13.94 8.01 15.37
C ASP A 223 -14.06 6.50 15.09
N VAL A 224 -13.71 6.09 13.87
CA VAL A 224 -13.79 4.69 13.42
C VAL A 224 -12.41 4.12 13.18
N SER A 225 -12.14 2.92 13.66
CA SER A 225 -10.90 2.20 13.43
C SER A 225 -11.15 0.79 12.93
N VAL A 226 -10.36 0.33 11.96
CA VAL A 226 -10.30 -1.05 11.48
C VAL A 226 -8.84 -1.49 11.51
N ARG A 227 -8.46 -2.32 12.48
CA ARG A 227 -7.06 -2.57 12.82
C ARG A 227 -6.76 -4.06 13.04
N GLY A 228 -5.50 -4.45 13.00
CA GLY A 228 -5.04 -5.79 13.39
C GLY A 228 -4.32 -6.53 12.26
N ARG A 229 -4.57 -7.83 12.13
CA ARG A 229 -3.89 -8.74 11.18
C ARG A 229 -4.87 -9.54 10.31
N GLY A 230 -6.10 -9.03 10.16
CA GLY A 230 -7.14 -9.65 9.34
C GLY A 230 -6.83 -9.57 7.84
N VAL A 231 -7.22 -10.62 7.12
CA VAL A 231 -7.11 -10.70 5.65
C VAL A 231 -8.50 -10.59 5.04
N PHE A 232 -8.74 -9.55 4.24
CA PHE A 232 -9.93 -9.44 3.40
C PHE A 232 -9.65 -10.18 2.08
N ASP A 233 -10.27 -11.35 1.89
CA ASP A 233 -10.18 -12.11 0.64
C ASP A 233 -11.33 -11.71 -0.28
N LEU A 234 -11.04 -10.85 -1.25
CA LEU A 234 -12.01 -10.41 -2.24
C LEU A 234 -11.86 -11.16 -3.59
N SER A 235 -11.01 -12.19 -3.65
CA SER A 235 -10.77 -12.96 -4.89
C SER A 235 -12.00 -13.71 -5.42
N GLY A 236 -13.02 -13.89 -4.58
CA GLY A 236 -14.32 -14.46 -4.98
C GLY A 236 -15.26 -13.49 -5.68
N PHE A 237 -15.00 -12.18 -5.62
CA PHE A 237 -15.85 -11.14 -6.19
C PHE A 237 -15.43 -10.80 -7.62
N LYS A 238 -16.41 -10.55 -8.49
CA LYS A 238 -16.13 -10.20 -9.89
C LYS A 238 -15.71 -8.74 -10.01
N ARG A 239 -14.77 -8.45 -10.92
CA ARG A 239 -14.27 -7.11 -11.25
C ARG A 239 -15.35 -6.01 -11.28
N PHE A 240 -16.42 -6.20 -12.07
CA PHE A 240 -17.46 -5.16 -12.24
C PHE A 240 -18.46 -5.02 -11.09
N THR A 241 -18.19 -5.62 -9.93
CA THR A 241 -18.97 -5.35 -8.71
C THR A 241 -18.70 -3.94 -8.18
N GLY A 242 -17.56 -3.32 -8.52
CA GLY A 242 -17.16 -2.01 -8.00
C GLY A 242 -16.86 -2.03 -6.49
N LEU A 243 -16.66 -3.22 -5.93
CA LEU A 243 -16.40 -3.43 -4.51
C LEU A 243 -14.96 -3.01 -4.20
N SER A 244 -14.84 -1.99 -3.35
CA SER A 244 -13.56 -1.62 -2.72
C SER A 244 -13.33 -2.49 -1.49
N GLY A 245 -12.09 -2.72 -1.08
CA GLY A 245 -11.79 -3.45 0.16
C GLY A 245 -12.30 -2.74 1.40
N LEU A 246 -11.96 -1.45 1.53
CA LEU A 246 -12.49 -0.55 2.56
C LEU A 246 -12.80 0.82 1.96
N ARG A 247 -13.98 1.38 2.26
CA ARG A 247 -14.37 2.72 1.80
C ARG A 247 -14.59 3.67 2.97
N VAL A 248 -14.10 4.91 2.85
CA VAL A 248 -14.32 6.01 3.79
C VAL A 248 -14.92 7.19 3.02
N ASP A 249 -16.20 7.43 3.24
CA ASP A 249 -16.99 8.44 2.54
C ASP A 249 -17.48 9.52 3.51
N PHE A 250 -17.25 10.78 3.21
CA PHE A 250 -17.82 11.92 3.96
C PHE A 250 -17.60 11.80 5.48
N SER A 251 -16.43 11.33 5.89
CA SER A 251 -16.14 10.92 7.26
C SER A 251 -14.86 11.60 7.78
N HIS A 252 -14.65 11.58 9.10
CA HIS A 252 -13.43 12.13 9.69
C HIS A 252 -12.91 11.31 10.86
N ASP A 253 -11.63 11.43 11.19
CA ASP A 253 -10.99 10.69 12.29
C ASP A 253 -11.14 9.16 12.12
N VAL A 254 -10.64 8.65 10.99
CA VAL A 254 -10.69 7.23 10.62
C VAL A 254 -9.29 6.62 10.56
N VAL A 255 -9.13 5.43 11.15
CA VAL A 255 -7.85 4.69 11.14
C VAL A 255 -8.03 3.31 10.50
N VAL A 256 -7.17 2.98 9.54
CA VAL A 256 -7.04 1.63 8.97
C VAL A 256 -5.62 1.16 9.23
N ASP A 257 -5.44 0.07 9.98
CA ASP A 257 -4.10 -0.33 10.48
C ASP A 257 -3.83 -1.83 10.37
N GLY A 258 -2.80 -2.23 9.64
CA GLY A 258 -2.24 -3.58 9.67
C GLY A 258 -2.96 -4.65 8.85
N VAL A 259 -4.17 -4.35 8.36
CA VAL A 259 -5.00 -5.29 7.58
C VAL A 259 -4.45 -5.54 6.17
N THR A 260 -4.79 -6.69 5.61
CA THR A 260 -4.36 -7.13 4.27
C THR A 260 -5.58 -7.30 3.37
N PHE A 261 -5.49 -6.84 2.12
CA PHE A 261 -6.51 -7.04 1.09
C PHE A 261 -5.96 -7.91 -0.04
N VAL A 262 -6.75 -8.92 -0.43
CA VAL A 262 -6.42 -9.83 -1.53
C VAL A 262 -7.45 -9.68 -2.64
N ASN A 263 -6.97 -9.21 -3.78
CA ASN A 263 -7.69 -9.03 -5.03
C ASN A 263 -9.02 -8.26 -4.91
N PRO A 264 -9.03 -7.04 -4.34
CA PRO A 264 -10.21 -6.19 -4.39
C PRO A 264 -10.63 -5.97 -5.87
N PRO A 265 -11.92 -6.10 -6.23
CA PRO A 265 -12.42 -5.86 -7.59
C PRO A 265 -12.24 -4.44 -8.10
N HIS A 266 -12.00 -3.50 -7.19
CA HIS A 266 -11.70 -2.10 -7.44
C HIS A 266 -10.64 -1.66 -6.42
N TYR A 267 -10.75 -0.44 -5.88
CA TYR A 267 -9.78 0.16 -4.96
C TYR A 267 -9.60 -0.65 -3.67
N THR A 268 -8.37 -0.75 -3.19
CA THR A 268 -8.07 -1.35 -1.88
C THR A 268 -8.68 -0.52 -0.77
N VAL A 269 -8.27 0.75 -0.67
CA VAL A 269 -8.84 1.73 0.26
C VAL A 269 -9.26 2.95 -0.52
N MET A 270 -10.54 3.28 -0.46
CA MET A 270 -11.12 4.43 -1.16
C MET A 270 -11.50 5.51 -0.15
N LEU A 271 -10.99 6.73 -0.33
CA LEU A 271 -11.31 7.91 0.47
C LEU A 271 -12.04 8.94 -0.39
N GLY A 272 -13.20 9.40 0.06
CA GLY A 272 -13.97 10.42 -0.63
C GLY A 272 -14.50 11.48 0.32
N SER A 273 -14.22 12.76 0.02
CA SER A 273 -14.66 13.91 0.82
C SER A 273 -14.46 13.73 2.33
N SER A 274 -13.29 13.20 2.73
CA SER A 274 -13.00 12.82 4.11
C SER A 274 -11.79 13.56 4.68
N ASP A 275 -11.74 13.69 6.01
CA ASP A 275 -10.77 14.55 6.70
C ASP A 275 -10.14 13.86 7.92
N GLY A 276 -8.82 13.82 8.05
CA GLY A 276 -8.19 13.15 9.19
C GLY A 276 -8.27 11.63 9.08
N VAL A 277 -7.67 11.06 8.02
CA VAL A 277 -7.63 9.62 7.79
C VAL A 277 -6.20 9.11 7.87
N ALA A 278 -5.95 8.08 8.68
CA ALA A 278 -4.66 7.42 8.77
C ALA A 278 -4.75 5.97 8.26
N ILE A 279 -3.93 5.65 7.26
CA ILE A 279 -3.79 4.31 6.68
C ILE A 279 -2.38 3.82 7.01
N ARG A 280 -2.25 2.83 7.89
CA ARG A 280 -0.97 2.35 8.38
C ARG A 280 -0.81 0.87 8.12
N ASN A 281 0.38 0.45 7.72
CA ASN A 281 0.77 -0.95 7.65
C ASN A 281 -0.22 -1.84 6.86
N VAL A 282 -0.92 -1.26 5.87
CA VAL A 282 -1.86 -1.97 5.00
C VAL A 282 -1.08 -2.72 3.92
N LYS A 283 -1.52 -3.93 3.61
CA LYS A 283 -0.98 -4.72 2.50
C LYS A 283 -2.04 -4.95 1.44
N SER A 284 -1.67 -4.81 0.18
CA SER A 284 -2.59 -5.05 -0.93
C SER A 284 -1.96 -5.82 -2.07
N PHE A 285 -2.76 -6.67 -2.67
CA PHE A 285 -2.48 -7.44 -3.88
C PHE A 285 -3.67 -7.35 -4.83
N SER A 286 -3.45 -6.94 -6.07
CA SER A 286 -4.50 -6.96 -7.09
C SER A 286 -3.98 -7.36 -8.47
N CYS A 287 -4.85 -7.98 -9.26
CA CYS A 287 -4.58 -8.36 -10.66
C CYS A 287 -5.73 -8.01 -11.63
N GLU A 288 -6.78 -7.34 -11.15
CA GLU A 288 -7.94 -6.95 -11.97
C GLU A 288 -7.77 -5.49 -12.45
N GLY A 289 -8.37 -5.13 -13.58
CA GLY A 289 -8.26 -3.74 -14.07
C GLY A 289 -9.06 -2.76 -13.22
N TRP A 290 -8.48 -1.58 -12.93
CA TRP A 290 -8.98 -0.56 -11.99
C TRP A 290 -8.96 -0.99 -10.51
N SER A 291 -8.05 -1.90 -10.17
CA SER A 291 -7.85 -2.35 -8.79
C SER A 291 -6.65 -1.68 -8.16
N ASP A 292 -6.80 -0.38 -7.95
CA ASP A 292 -5.84 0.52 -7.35
C ASP A 292 -5.61 0.19 -5.84
N GLY A 293 -4.57 0.79 -5.28
CA GLY A 293 -4.24 0.72 -3.87
C GLY A 293 -5.07 1.72 -3.06
N VAL A 294 -4.42 2.81 -2.67
CA VAL A 294 -5.04 3.87 -1.87
C VAL A 294 -5.43 5.03 -2.77
N ASP A 295 -6.74 5.22 -2.93
CA ASP A 295 -7.33 6.29 -3.72
C ASP A 295 -7.95 7.32 -2.81
N MET A 296 -7.71 8.59 -3.11
CA MET A 296 -8.36 9.70 -2.41
C MET A 296 -8.86 10.76 -3.38
N MET A 297 -10.09 11.19 -3.16
CA MET A 297 -10.71 12.30 -3.87
C MET A 297 -11.34 13.29 -2.90
N ALA A 298 -11.04 14.58 -3.10
CA ALA A 298 -11.50 15.68 -2.26
C ALA A 298 -11.21 15.50 -0.75
N CYS A 299 -10.04 14.99 -0.38
CA CYS A 299 -9.71 14.66 1.01
C CYS A 299 -8.76 15.66 1.67
N ARG A 300 -8.73 15.68 3.00
CA ARG A 300 -7.80 16.53 3.77
C ARG A 300 -7.17 15.78 4.94
N ARG A 301 -5.94 16.15 5.32
CA ARG A 301 -5.21 15.56 6.46
C ARG A 301 -5.19 14.04 6.38
N VAL A 302 -4.55 13.52 5.32
CA VAL A 302 -4.42 12.08 5.10
C VAL A 302 -2.97 11.66 5.37
N GLU A 303 -2.80 10.57 6.12
CA GLU A 303 -1.50 9.93 6.37
C GLU A 303 -1.54 8.50 5.83
N VAL A 304 -0.58 8.14 4.98
CA VAL A 304 -0.36 6.77 4.51
C VAL A 304 1.04 6.35 4.94
N GLU A 305 1.16 5.31 5.76
CA GLU A 305 2.44 4.95 6.38
C GLU A 305 2.71 3.44 6.38
N GLY A 306 3.92 3.03 5.99
CA GLY A 306 4.38 1.65 6.19
C GLY A 306 3.64 0.60 5.37
N CYS A 307 2.89 1.01 4.33
CA CYS A 307 2.11 0.10 3.49
C CYS A 307 2.98 -0.70 2.51
N PHE A 308 2.52 -1.89 2.13
CA PHE A 308 3.04 -2.65 0.99
C PHE A 308 1.94 -2.78 -0.07
N LEU A 309 2.10 -2.14 -1.22
CA LEU A 309 1.07 -2.10 -2.25
C LEU A 309 1.61 -2.72 -3.54
N ARG A 310 1.09 -3.90 -3.90
CA ARG A 310 1.32 -4.51 -5.21
C ARG A 310 0.02 -4.51 -6.00
N THR A 311 -0.11 -3.57 -6.93
CA THR A 311 -1.40 -3.25 -7.54
C THR A 311 -1.38 -3.39 -9.04
N SER A 312 -2.54 -3.74 -9.59
CA SER A 312 -2.83 -3.81 -11.03
C SER A 312 -3.33 -2.49 -11.62
N ASP A 313 -3.18 -1.40 -10.89
CA ASP A 313 -3.39 -0.01 -11.29
C ASP A 313 -2.62 0.86 -10.28
N ASP A 314 -2.95 2.14 -10.13
CA ASP A 314 -2.24 3.08 -9.25
C ASP A 314 -2.04 2.53 -7.82
N CYS A 315 -0.81 2.52 -7.29
CA CYS A 315 -0.61 2.15 -5.88
C CYS A 315 -1.18 3.23 -4.95
N ILE A 316 -0.91 4.50 -5.25
CA ILE A 316 -1.41 5.65 -4.51
C ILE A 316 -1.87 6.71 -5.49
N ALA A 317 -3.14 7.08 -5.42
CA ALA A 317 -3.77 8.04 -6.30
C ALA A 317 -4.38 9.23 -5.54
N VAL A 318 -3.98 10.44 -5.89
CA VAL A 318 -4.43 11.70 -5.28
C VAL A 318 -5.20 12.52 -6.30
N TYR A 319 -6.52 12.60 -6.10
CA TYR A 319 -7.47 13.23 -7.02
C TYR A 319 -8.16 14.45 -6.41
N GLY A 320 -8.69 15.33 -7.27
CA GLY A 320 -9.62 16.38 -6.86
C GLY A 320 -11.05 15.85 -6.79
N SER A 321 -12.00 16.61 -7.31
CA SER A 321 -13.40 16.21 -7.43
C SER A 321 -13.55 15.02 -8.37
N ARG A 322 -14.34 14.03 -7.95
CA ARG A 322 -14.72 12.87 -8.76
C ARG A 322 -16.05 12.32 -8.26
N TRP A 323 -16.91 11.87 -9.18
CA TRP A 323 -18.23 11.30 -8.86
C TRP A 323 -19.09 12.20 -7.97
N ASP A 324 -19.32 11.84 -6.71
CA ASP A 324 -20.09 12.61 -5.72
C ASP A 324 -19.21 13.44 -4.79
N TYR A 325 -17.88 13.30 -4.87
CA TYR A 325 -16.91 13.99 -4.04
C TYR A 325 -16.48 15.30 -4.68
N ARG A 326 -16.50 16.38 -3.92
CA ARG A 326 -16.24 17.74 -4.42
C ARG A 326 -15.18 18.44 -3.59
N GLY A 327 -14.26 19.11 -4.28
CA GLY A 327 -13.15 19.86 -3.72
C GLY A 327 -11.78 19.27 -4.06
N GLY A 328 -10.75 20.03 -3.73
CA GLY A 328 -9.37 19.62 -3.84
C GLY A 328 -8.93 18.66 -2.74
N THR A 329 -7.78 18.01 -2.95
CA THR A 329 -7.10 17.22 -1.92
C THR A 329 -5.89 17.97 -1.37
N SER A 330 -5.76 18.03 -0.04
CA SER A 330 -4.63 18.75 0.58
C SER A 330 -4.18 18.19 1.92
N ASP A 331 -2.96 18.57 2.34
CA ASP A 331 -2.36 18.11 3.60
C ASP A 331 -2.20 16.57 3.62
N LEU A 332 -1.48 16.01 2.63
CA LEU A 332 -1.21 14.58 2.51
C LEU A 332 0.24 14.28 2.86
N THR A 333 0.47 13.21 3.63
CA THR A 333 1.79 12.59 3.80
C THR A 333 1.72 11.11 3.50
N VAL A 334 2.57 10.64 2.59
CA VAL A 334 2.83 9.23 2.31
C VAL A 334 4.26 8.94 2.74
N ARG A 335 4.48 7.96 3.62
CA ARG A 335 5.84 7.67 4.10
C ARG A 335 6.14 6.20 4.39
N GLY A 336 7.38 5.79 4.14
CA GLY A 336 7.86 4.46 4.52
C GLY A 336 7.16 3.30 3.78
N CYS A 337 6.57 3.58 2.62
CA CYS A 337 5.83 2.59 1.85
C CYS A 337 6.73 1.81 0.89
N VAL A 338 6.31 0.58 0.57
CA VAL A 338 6.86 -0.25 -0.50
C VAL A 338 5.83 -0.39 -1.59
N LEU A 339 6.15 0.06 -2.80
CA LEU A 339 5.22 0.16 -3.92
C LEU A 339 5.67 -0.71 -5.10
N TRP A 340 4.72 -1.40 -5.71
CA TRP A 340 4.92 -2.29 -6.84
C TRP A 340 3.72 -2.15 -7.78
N ALA A 341 3.89 -1.37 -8.85
CA ALA A 341 2.82 -1.17 -9.83
C ALA A 341 3.00 -2.16 -10.98
N ASP A 342 2.14 -3.17 -11.04
CA ASP A 342 2.11 -4.10 -12.19
C ASP A 342 1.56 -3.39 -13.45
N VAL A 343 0.73 -2.34 -13.28
CA VAL A 343 0.21 -1.41 -14.29
C VAL A 343 0.04 -0.02 -13.66
N ALA A 344 -0.03 1.04 -14.46
CA ALA A 344 -0.19 2.44 -14.06
C ALA A 344 0.90 2.89 -13.08
N HIS A 345 0.60 3.70 -12.07
CA HIS A 345 1.64 4.44 -11.36
C HIS A 345 1.85 3.96 -9.92
N PRO A 346 3.09 3.82 -9.46
CA PRO A 346 3.40 3.80 -8.03
C PRO A 346 2.85 5.03 -7.29
N MET A 347 3.00 6.23 -7.83
CA MET A 347 2.51 7.46 -7.21
C MET A 347 1.88 8.39 -8.24
N MET A 348 0.58 8.64 -8.12
CA MET A 348 -0.21 9.43 -9.04
C MET A 348 -0.86 10.63 -8.37
N VAL A 349 -0.72 11.81 -8.98
CA VAL A 349 -1.41 13.05 -8.56
C VAL A 349 -2.11 13.68 -9.76
N GLY A 350 -3.40 13.98 -9.62
CA GLY A 350 -4.18 14.70 -10.62
C GLY A 350 -5.25 13.85 -11.29
N THR A 351 -5.24 13.76 -12.61
CA THR A 351 -6.31 13.27 -13.49
C THR A 351 -7.64 13.95 -13.24
N HIS A 352 -8.36 13.62 -12.17
CA HIS A 352 -9.75 13.99 -11.95
C HIS A 352 -9.91 15.31 -11.20
N GLY A 353 -10.86 16.13 -11.64
CA GLY A 353 -11.26 17.36 -10.96
C GLY A 353 -12.56 17.98 -11.48
N ASP A 354 -12.91 19.12 -10.90
CA ASP A 354 -14.16 19.85 -11.21
C ASP A 354 -14.06 20.65 -12.52
N HIS A 355 -13.98 19.96 -13.65
CA HIS A 355 -13.87 20.58 -14.97
C HIS A 355 -15.02 21.56 -15.30
N GLU A 356 -16.18 21.44 -14.64
CA GLU A 356 -17.36 22.29 -14.79
C GLU A 356 -17.21 23.63 -14.05
N HIS A 357 -16.45 23.68 -12.94
CA HIS A 357 -16.29 24.86 -12.09
C HIS A 357 -14.81 25.28 -11.94
N ASP A 358 -14.10 25.30 -13.07
CA ASP A 358 -12.72 25.77 -13.14
C ASP A 358 -11.70 24.91 -12.37
N GLY A 359 -11.97 23.63 -12.16
CA GLY A 359 -11.04 22.65 -11.62
C GLY A 359 -10.73 22.82 -10.13
N ASP A 360 -10.07 21.83 -9.56
CA ASP A 360 -9.69 21.80 -8.15
C ASP A 360 -8.24 22.22 -7.92
N VAL A 361 -7.89 22.43 -6.65
CA VAL A 361 -6.50 22.62 -6.22
C VAL A 361 -6.06 21.41 -5.40
N LEU A 362 -5.04 20.70 -5.88
CA LEU A 362 -4.38 19.64 -5.14
C LEU A 362 -3.06 20.20 -4.58
N GLU A 363 -2.91 20.22 -3.25
CA GLU A 363 -1.77 20.95 -2.66
C GLU A 363 -1.23 20.41 -1.33
N ARG A 364 0.06 20.66 -1.09
CA ARG A 364 0.79 20.24 0.13
C ARG A 364 0.78 18.71 0.27
N LEU A 365 1.41 18.07 -0.71
CA LEU A 365 1.49 16.62 -0.84
C LEU A 365 2.95 16.17 -0.65
N ALA A 366 3.22 15.41 0.40
CA ALA A 366 4.55 14.92 0.72
C ALA A 366 4.63 13.39 0.55
N PHE A 367 5.62 12.92 -0.21
CA PHE A 367 5.95 11.52 -0.40
C PHE A 367 7.38 11.30 0.07
N GLU A 368 7.58 10.47 1.10
CA GLU A 368 8.86 10.39 1.81
C GLU A 368 9.29 8.95 2.11
N ASP A 369 10.58 8.64 1.96
CA ASP A 369 11.12 7.34 2.36
C ASP A 369 10.40 6.15 1.70
N ILE A 370 10.20 6.19 0.38
CA ILE A 370 9.47 5.16 -0.36
C ILE A 370 10.44 4.28 -1.18
N ASP A 371 10.21 2.97 -1.14
CA ASP A 371 10.86 1.99 -2.02
C ASP A 371 9.90 1.57 -3.14
N VAL A 372 10.30 1.73 -4.39
CA VAL A 372 9.56 1.27 -5.57
C VAL A 372 10.26 0.04 -6.12
N LEU A 373 9.57 -1.11 -6.07
CA LEU A 373 10.13 -2.41 -6.46
C LEU A 373 9.89 -2.74 -7.93
N GLU A 374 8.83 -2.22 -8.53
CA GLU A 374 8.48 -2.55 -9.91
C GLU A 374 7.56 -1.48 -10.49
N HIS A 375 7.66 -1.34 -11.81
CA HIS A 375 6.77 -0.55 -12.64
C HIS A 375 6.77 -1.15 -14.04
N ASN A 376 5.57 -1.46 -14.56
CA ASN A 376 5.42 -2.19 -15.80
C ASN A 376 4.24 -1.68 -16.64
N GLU A 377 4.32 -0.41 -17.04
CA GLU A 377 3.27 0.23 -17.84
C GLU A 377 3.62 0.22 -19.34
N TYR A 378 2.63 -0.08 -20.18
CA TYR A 378 2.75 -0.08 -21.64
C TYR A 378 2.03 1.06 -22.35
N GLN A 379 1.04 1.67 -21.70
CA GLN A 379 0.26 2.79 -22.18
C GLN A 379 1.07 4.07 -22.03
N SER A 380 1.42 4.68 -23.18
CA SER A 380 2.26 5.89 -23.24
C SER A 380 1.79 7.09 -22.40
N GLY A 381 0.52 7.10 -21.97
CA GLY A 381 -0.06 8.16 -21.17
C GLY A 381 0.17 8.05 -19.67
N TYR A 382 0.72 6.93 -19.17
CA TYR A 382 0.67 6.54 -17.75
C TYR A 382 2.00 5.99 -17.20
N LEU A 383 3.13 6.35 -17.81
CA LEU A 383 4.41 5.68 -17.59
C LEU A 383 5.16 6.13 -16.31
N GLY A 384 4.63 7.06 -15.52
CA GLY A 384 5.40 7.70 -14.44
C GLY A 384 5.46 6.89 -13.14
N VAL A 385 6.66 6.62 -12.62
CA VAL A 385 6.82 6.17 -11.22
C VAL A 385 6.31 7.24 -10.25
N MET A 386 6.76 8.48 -10.45
CA MET A 386 6.27 9.68 -9.78
C MET A 386 5.56 10.55 -10.82
N ALA A 387 4.23 10.51 -10.81
CA ALA A 387 3.40 11.16 -11.80
C ALA A 387 2.59 12.33 -11.23
N ILE A 388 2.61 13.46 -11.94
CA ILE A 388 1.61 14.51 -11.87
C ILE A 388 0.97 14.61 -13.24
N ASN A 389 -0.32 14.32 -13.33
CA ASN A 389 -1.12 14.46 -14.54
C ASN A 389 -2.22 15.48 -14.24
N ALA A 390 -1.91 16.78 -14.28
CA ALA A 390 -2.96 17.77 -14.04
C ALA A 390 -3.91 17.84 -15.24
N GLY A 391 -5.10 17.25 -15.10
CA GLY A 391 -6.25 17.32 -16.01
C GLY A 391 -7.40 18.18 -15.43
N ASP A 392 -8.54 18.25 -16.12
CA ASP A 392 -9.80 18.83 -15.59
C ASP A 392 -9.69 20.27 -15.04
N ALA A 393 -8.88 21.11 -15.67
CA ALA A 393 -8.56 22.47 -15.20
C ALA A 393 -7.91 22.52 -13.80
N ASN A 394 -7.44 21.39 -13.26
CA ASN A 394 -6.82 21.32 -11.95
C ASN A 394 -5.54 22.16 -11.87
N THR A 395 -5.28 22.67 -10.68
CA THR A 395 -3.98 23.18 -10.27
C THR A 395 -3.35 22.22 -9.28
N VAL A 396 -2.16 21.71 -9.58
CA VAL A 396 -1.38 20.87 -8.66
C VAL A 396 -0.19 21.67 -8.17
N ARG A 397 -0.01 21.81 -6.85
CA ARG A 397 1.11 22.61 -6.30
C ARG A 397 1.63 22.15 -4.96
N ASP A 398 2.85 22.54 -4.62
CA ASP A 398 3.48 22.18 -3.34
C ASP A 398 3.55 20.66 -3.16
N VAL A 399 4.14 19.97 -4.15
CA VAL A 399 4.36 18.52 -4.14
C VAL A 399 5.82 18.24 -3.89
N SER A 400 6.13 17.33 -2.97
CA SER A 400 7.50 16.91 -2.72
C SER A 400 7.63 15.39 -2.70
N TRP A 401 8.59 14.87 -3.46
CA TRP A 401 9.12 13.52 -3.33
C TRP A 401 10.51 13.60 -2.72
N ARG A 402 10.71 12.92 -1.58
CA ARG A 402 11.96 12.96 -0.82
C ARG A 402 12.41 11.54 -0.45
N ARG A 403 13.70 11.22 -0.63
CA ARG A 403 14.26 9.93 -0.20
C ARG A 403 13.50 8.76 -0.86
N ILE A 404 13.45 8.76 -2.19
CA ILE A 404 12.77 7.73 -2.99
C ILE A 404 13.82 6.79 -3.59
N ARG A 405 13.61 5.49 -3.46
CA ARG A 405 14.52 4.46 -3.93
C ARG A 405 13.80 3.61 -4.96
N ILE A 406 14.17 3.77 -6.23
CA ILE A 406 13.56 3.09 -7.36
C ILE A 406 14.49 1.98 -7.81
N GLU A 407 14.07 0.75 -7.56
CA GLU A 407 14.79 -0.43 -8.02
C GLU A 407 14.50 -0.72 -9.50
N GLY A 408 15.33 -1.56 -10.12
CA GLY A 408 15.19 -1.89 -11.54
C GLY A 408 13.81 -2.41 -11.90
N PHE A 409 13.14 -1.71 -12.83
CA PHE A 409 11.77 -2.00 -13.26
C PHE A 409 11.66 -2.41 -14.73
N ARG A 410 10.52 -3.00 -15.12
CA ARG A 410 10.32 -3.56 -16.45
C ARG A 410 10.08 -2.51 -17.52
N ARG A 411 9.13 -1.61 -17.33
CA ARG A 411 8.79 -0.59 -18.35
C ARG A 411 8.14 0.65 -17.73
N GLY A 412 8.61 1.83 -18.14
CA GLY A 412 8.06 3.12 -17.74
C GLY A 412 9.11 4.23 -17.66
N ARG A 413 8.88 5.26 -16.87
CA ARG A 413 9.78 6.41 -16.64
C ARG A 413 9.79 6.83 -15.17
N VAL A 414 10.85 7.48 -14.72
CA VAL A 414 10.97 7.92 -13.32
C VAL A 414 10.00 9.06 -13.00
N LEU A 415 9.99 10.13 -13.80
CA LEU A 415 9.09 11.27 -13.63
C LEU A 415 8.17 11.42 -14.84
N ASP A 416 6.89 11.70 -14.57
CA ASP A 416 5.93 12.22 -15.55
C ASP A 416 5.19 13.41 -14.95
N ILE A 417 5.71 14.63 -15.16
CA ILE A 417 5.17 15.86 -14.57
C ILE A 417 4.58 16.71 -15.68
N GLU A 418 3.26 16.65 -15.81
CA GLU A 418 2.53 17.29 -16.89
C GLU A 418 1.29 18.03 -16.41
N THR A 419 1.01 19.20 -16.98
CA THR A 419 -0.39 19.55 -17.26
C THR A 419 -0.79 18.84 -18.54
N LYS A 420 -1.88 18.09 -18.52
CA LYS A 420 -2.26 17.18 -19.60
C LYS A 420 -3.72 17.38 -19.98
N TRP A 421 -4.03 17.15 -21.26
CA TRP A 421 -5.40 16.85 -21.66
C TRP A 421 -5.49 15.36 -21.97
N ASN A 422 -5.73 14.58 -20.92
CA ASN A 422 -5.95 13.15 -21.09
C ASN A 422 -7.36 12.91 -21.62
N ARG A 423 -7.51 12.67 -22.93
CA ARG A 423 -8.83 12.55 -23.57
C ARG A 423 -9.66 11.37 -23.10
N ASP A 424 -9.04 10.38 -22.46
CA ASP A 424 -9.76 9.23 -21.92
C ASP A 424 -10.52 9.58 -20.63
N TYR A 425 -10.01 10.55 -19.86
CA TYR A 425 -10.53 10.87 -18.53
C TYR A 425 -10.91 12.34 -18.32
N ASN A 426 -10.43 13.26 -19.16
CA ASN A 426 -10.55 14.69 -18.94
C ASN A 426 -11.26 15.41 -20.09
N PRO A 427 -12.35 16.13 -19.81
CA PRO A 427 -12.99 17.00 -20.79
C PRO A 427 -12.13 18.21 -21.22
N ARG A 428 -11.15 18.63 -20.41
CA ARG A 428 -10.26 19.77 -20.70
C ARG A 428 -8.87 19.60 -20.08
N PRO A 429 -7.82 20.28 -20.59
CA PRO A 429 -6.49 20.27 -19.97
C PRO A 429 -6.50 20.80 -18.53
N GLY A 430 -5.56 20.34 -17.70
CA GLY A 430 -5.29 20.96 -16.41
C GLY A 430 -4.73 22.37 -16.54
N ARG A 431 -4.89 23.18 -15.49
CA ARG A 431 -4.53 24.60 -15.49
C ARG A 431 -3.05 24.84 -15.27
N LEU A 432 -2.47 24.22 -14.25
CA LEU A 432 -1.12 24.56 -13.78
C LEU A 432 -0.54 23.43 -12.92
N VAL A 433 0.75 23.16 -13.12
CA VAL A 433 1.56 22.46 -12.11
C VAL A 433 2.63 23.43 -11.62
N GLU A 434 2.77 23.60 -10.31
CA GLU A 434 3.81 24.48 -9.77
C GLU A 434 4.43 24.07 -8.45
N ARG A 435 5.68 24.48 -8.18
CA ARG A 435 6.40 24.24 -6.91
C ARG A 435 6.49 22.76 -6.58
N VAL A 436 7.22 22.03 -7.42
CA VAL A 436 7.48 20.60 -7.25
C VAL A 436 8.93 20.39 -6.84
N LEU A 437 9.15 19.64 -5.76
CA LEU A 437 10.48 19.26 -5.27
C LEU A 437 10.68 17.76 -5.45
N VAL A 438 11.73 17.38 -6.17
CA VAL A 438 12.23 16.00 -6.27
C VAL A 438 13.59 15.99 -5.60
N GLU A 439 13.73 15.33 -4.46
CA GLU A 439 14.94 15.38 -3.65
C GLU A 439 15.40 14.02 -3.14
N ASP A 440 16.71 13.75 -3.18
CA ASP A 440 17.29 12.50 -2.67
C ASP A 440 16.61 11.28 -3.31
N VAL A 441 16.66 11.20 -4.64
CA VAL A 441 16.06 10.09 -5.41
C VAL A 441 17.17 9.22 -5.97
N ASP A 442 17.15 7.94 -5.62
CA ASP A 442 18.08 6.91 -6.09
C ASP A 442 17.38 6.01 -7.11
N VAL A 443 17.96 5.84 -8.30
CA VAL A 443 17.44 4.96 -9.36
C VAL A 443 18.48 3.91 -9.72
N ASP A 444 18.10 2.63 -9.64
CA ASP A 444 18.85 1.49 -10.20
C ASP A 444 18.55 1.34 -11.69
N ALA A 445 19.12 2.25 -12.48
CA ALA A 445 18.90 2.32 -13.92
C ALA A 445 19.48 1.10 -14.65
N ALA A 446 20.58 0.53 -14.15
CA ALA A 446 21.16 -0.69 -14.69
C ALA A 446 20.24 -1.92 -14.53
N GLY A 447 19.36 -1.90 -13.53
CA GLY A 447 18.32 -2.91 -13.33
C GLY A 447 17.07 -2.72 -14.19
N CYS A 448 16.87 -1.53 -14.78
CA CYS A 448 15.70 -1.26 -15.62
C CYS A 448 15.82 -1.92 -16.99
N LEU A 449 14.71 -2.49 -17.49
CA LEU A 449 14.69 -3.19 -18.79
C LEU A 449 14.30 -2.28 -19.96
N ASP A 450 13.24 -1.47 -19.80
CA ASP A 450 12.72 -0.56 -20.82
C ASP A 450 12.32 0.79 -20.20
N GLU A 451 13.31 1.56 -19.75
CA GLU A 451 13.10 2.91 -19.23
C GLU A 451 13.03 3.95 -20.36
N GLU A 452 11.91 4.66 -20.42
CA GLU A 452 11.75 5.86 -21.24
C GLU A 452 12.26 7.11 -20.50
N PRO A 453 12.78 8.12 -21.23
CA PRO A 453 13.19 9.39 -20.62
C PRO A 453 12.02 10.04 -19.88
N SER A 454 12.26 10.49 -18.65
CA SER A 454 11.28 11.23 -17.85
C SER A 454 10.84 12.52 -18.54
N LEU A 455 9.61 12.97 -18.30
CA LEU A 455 9.06 14.19 -18.92
C LEU A 455 8.65 15.24 -17.89
N ILE A 456 8.98 16.49 -18.21
CA ILE A 456 8.46 17.69 -17.54
C ILE A 456 7.99 18.65 -18.63
N ARG A 457 6.67 18.83 -18.78
CA ARG A 457 6.11 19.75 -19.79
C ARG A 457 4.71 20.27 -19.47
N GLY A 458 4.42 21.48 -19.91
CA GLY A 458 3.04 21.97 -19.97
C GLY A 458 2.29 21.44 -21.19
N TYR A 459 0.95 21.58 -21.19
CA TYR A 459 0.12 21.20 -22.34
C TYR A 459 0.28 22.21 -23.48
N ASP A 460 0.32 23.50 -23.13
CA ASP A 460 0.62 24.63 -24.00
C ASP A 460 1.11 25.83 -23.14
N ALA A 461 1.33 27.00 -23.76
CA ALA A 461 1.79 28.19 -23.04
C ALA A 461 0.78 28.74 -21.99
N GLY A 462 -0.51 28.44 -22.13
CA GLY A 462 -1.58 28.82 -21.21
C GLY A 462 -1.77 27.82 -20.06
N HIS A 463 -1.24 26.61 -20.20
CA HIS A 463 -1.30 25.53 -19.22
C HIS A 463 0.12 25.06 -18.91
N PRO A 464 0.90 25.82 -18.12
CA PRO A 464 2.33 25.58 -17.97
C PRO A 464 2.67 24.68 -16.77
N VAL A 465 3.91 24.19 -16.78
CA VAL A 465 4.59 23.66 -15.57
C VAL A 465 5.61 24.68 -15.08
N ARG A 466 5.63 24.98 -13.77
CA ARG A 466 6.48 26.04 -13.20
C ARG A 466 7.21 25.63 -11.93
N GLY A 467 8.51 25.87 -11.84
CA GLY A 467 9.23 25.71 -10.57
C GLY A 467 9.36 24.26 -10.14
N VAL A 468 9.95 23.43 -11.01
CA VAL A 468 10.36 22.06 -10.65
C VAL A 468 11.83 22.07 -10.25
N THR A 469 12.14 21.65 -9.03
CA THR A 469 13.51 21.52 -8.55
C THR A 469 13.85 20.05 -8.33
N VAL A 470 14.83 19.56 -9.07
CA VAL A 470 15.44 18.24 -8.86
C VAL A 470 16.73 18.44 -8.07
N ARG A 471 16.89 17.78 -6.93
CA ARG A 471 18.04 17.93 -6.03
C ARG A 471 18.59 16.57 -5.60
N ARG A 472 19.90 16.37 -5.74
CA ARG A 472 20.59 15.13 -5.32
C ARG A 472 19.93 13.87 -5.87
N MET A 473 19.57 13.88 -7.16
CA MET A 473 19.14 12.67 -7.86
C MET A 473 20.38 11.84 -8.21
N ARG A 474 20.30 10.53 -8.02
CA ARG A 474 21.36 9.58 -8.33
C ARG A 474 20.85 8.49 -9.25
N ARG A 475 21.67 8.10 -10.20
CA ARG A 475 21.44 6.94 -11.08
C ARG A 475 22.65 6.03 -11.00
N ASP A 476 22.43 4.77 -10.65
CA ASP A 476 23.48 3.76 -10.42
C ASP A 476 24.56 4.26 -9.43
N GLY A 477 24.12 4.93 -8.35
CA GLY A 477 24.97 5.48 -7.30
C GLY A 477 25.71 6.78 -7.67
N ARG A 478 25.59 7.28 -8.91
CA ARG A 478 26.22 8.52 -9.37
C ARG A 478 25.26 9.70 -9.29
N VAL A 479 25.72 10.82 -8.75
CA VAL A 479 24.94 12.07 -8.72
C VAL A 479 24.74 12.59 -10.14
N CYS A 480 23.52 13.02 -10.46
CA CYS A 480 23.18 13.67 -11.72
C CYS A 480 23.38 15.19 -11.60
N GLU A 481 24.31 15.73 -12.36
CA GLU A 481 24.65 17.17 -12.40
C GLU A 481 23.74 17.96 -13.35
N ASP A 482 23.13 17.27 -14.32
CA ASP A 482 22.25 17.86 -15.34
C ASP A 482 21.06 16.94 -15.69
N PHE A 483 20.06 17.47 -16.41
CA PHE A 483 18.86 16.72 -16.77
C PHE A 483 19.16 15.52 -17.69
N ALA A 484 20.19 15.59 -18.54
CA ALA A 484 20.54 14.49 -19.41
C ALA A 484 21.09 13.31 -18.60
N GLN A 485 21.94 13.59 -17.62
CA GLN A 485 22.44 12.58 -16.67
C GLN A 485 21.31 11.99 -15.82
N ALA A 486 20.26 12.75 -15.53
CA ALA A 486 19.07 12.28 -14.81
C ALA A 486 18.07 11.52 -15.69
N ASN A 487 18.30 11.42 -17.01
CA ASN A 487 17.35 10.91 -18.00
C ASN A 487 16.01 11.68 -17.99
N ILE A 488 16.07 13.02 -17.93
CA ILE A 488 14.91 13.92 -17.88
C ILE A 488 14.89 14.81 -19.12
N GLN A 489 13.73 14.89 -19.77
CA GLN A 489 13.44 15.83 -20.85
C GLN A 489 12.51 16.93 -20.33
N VAL A 490 12.92 18.18 -20.56
CA VAL A 490 12.14 19.37 -20.19
C VAL A 490 11.72 20.11 -21.45
N ASP A 491 10.42 20.32 -21.63
CA ASP A 491 9.93 21.16 -22.72
C ASP A 491 10.02 22.65 -22.32
N GLY A 492 11.07 23.32 -22.79
CA GLY A 492 11.30 24.74 -22.52
C GLY A 492 10.27 25.71 -23.12
N SER A 493 9.39 25.25 -24.02
CA SER A 493 8.33 26.10 -24.59
C SER A 493 7.11 26.24 -23.68
N THR A 494 6.91 25.28 -22.78
CA THR A 494 5.75 25.18 -21.88
C THR A 494 6.13 25.09 -20.40
N THR A 495 7.43 25.02 -20.10
CA THR A 495 7.98 24.88 -18.75
C THR A 495 8.85 26.06 -18.34
N GLN A 496 8.71 26.52 -17.10
CA GLN A 496 9.45 27.68 -16.57
C GLN A 496 10.10 27.38 -15.22
N ASN A 497 11.27 27.96 -14.96
CA ASN A 497 11.97 27.88 -13.67
C ASN A 497 12.28 26.45 -13.20
N THR A 498 12.64 25.55 -14.12
CA THR A 498 13.03 24.17 -13.80
C THR A 498 14.54 24.07 -13.63
N THR A 499 14.99 23.49 -12.51
CA THR A 499 16.41 23.44 -12.14
C THR A 499 16.79 22.05 -11.64
N ILE A 500 18.05 21.66 -11.88
CA ILE A 500 18.68 20.50 -11.25
C ILE A 500 19.88 20.96 -10.41
N GLN A 501 20.05 20.33 -9.24
CA GLN A 501 21.10 20.63 -8.26
C GLN A 501 21.71 19.31 -7.78
N ALA A 502 23.05 19.24 -7.81
CA ALA A 502 23.81 18.05 -7.41
C ALA A 502 23.72 17.73 -5.91
#